data_AF-A0A1Z8KTP8-F1
#
_entry.id   AF-A0A1Z8KTP8-F1
#
_cell.length_a   1.000
_cell.length_b   1.000
_cell.length_c   1.000
_cell.angle_alpha   90.00
_cell.angle_beta   90.00
_cell.angle_gamma   90.00
#
_symmetry.space_group_name_H-M   'P 1'
#
loop_
_entity.id
_entity.type
_entity.pdbx_description
1 polymer ?
#
loop_
_entity_poly.entity_id
_entity_poly.type
_entity_poly.pdbx_seq_one_letter_code
_entity_poly.pdbx_strand_id
1 'polypeptide(L)'
;MARRRKKYDTKYGNAPAGQVWLFDLSLNNRNVTSGTKLKFKGERGEFSFIKYVERDEGKDWIDVFDKNGQFRALYADRLKTVKNKTKREKGQ
;
A
#
# COMPACT_ATOMS: atom_id res chain seq x y z
N MET A 1 -26.05 0.14 4.71
CA MET A 1 -25.21 0.99 5.58
C MET A 1 -24.07 1.59 4.76
N ALA A 2 -24.17 2.87 4.38
CA ALA A 2 -23.11 3.55 3.63
C ALA A 2 -21.96 3.86 4.58
N ARG A 3 -20.81 3.19 4.42
CA ARG A 3 -19.59 3.51 5.15
C ARG A 3 -19.22 4.96 4.84
N ARG A 4 -19.37 5.86 5.81
CA ARG A 4 -18.97 7.27 5.74
C ARG A 4 -17.47 7.32 5.42
N ARG A 5 -17.12 7.50 4.14
CA ARG A 5 -15.73 7.64 3.66
C ARG A 5 -15.17 8.94 4.26
N LYS A 6 -14.31 8.83 5.29
CA LYS A 6 -13.48 9.95 5.74
C LYS A 6 -12.66 10.41 4.54
N LYS A 7 -12.84 11.66 4.11
CA LYS A 7 -11.92 12.32 3.17
C LYS A 7 -10.61 12.52 3.94
N TYR A 8 -9.64 11.64 3.72
CA TYR A 8 -8.30 11.85 4.23
C TYR A 8 -7.65 12.92 3.34
N ASP A 9 -7.55 14.14 3.86
CA ASP A 9 -6.65 15.16 3.31
C ASP A 9 -5.23 14.62 3.49
N THR A 10 -4.74 13.95 2.47
CA THR A 10 -3.44 13.29 2.53
C THR A 10 -2.40 14.27 2.01
N LYS A 11 -1.17 14.17 2.50
CA LYS A 11 0.00 14.89 1.95
C LYS A 11 0.24 14.65 0.44
N TYR A 12 -0.54 13.76 -0.17
CA TYR A 12 -0.52 13.40 -1.58
C TYR A 12 -1.68 14.02 -2.38
N GLY A 13 -2.51 14.85 -1.75
CA GLY A 13 -3.68 15.50 -2.35
C GLY A 13 -4.97 14.69 -2.22
N ASN A 14 -5.94 15.03 -3.08
CA ASN A 14 -7.22 14.32 -3.19
C ASN A 14 -7.12 13.18 -4.20
N ALA A 15 -7.71 12.04 -3.89
CA ALA A 15 -7.87 10.96 -4.85
C ALA A 15 -8.75 11.45 -6.03
N PRO A 16 -8.36 11.20 -7.29
CA PRO A 16 -9.20 11.48 -8.45
C PRO A 16 -10.57 10.80 -8.34
N ALA A 17 -11.56 11.32 -9.06
CA ALA A 17 -12.87 10.66 -9.15
C ALA A 17 -12.70 9.20 -9.64
N GLY A 18 -13.36 8.25 -8.95
CA GLY A 18 -13.25 6.82 -9.23
C GLY A 18 -12.03 6.12 -8.64
N GLN A 19 -11.25 6.81 -7.78
CA GLN A 19 -10.14 6.22 -7.03
C GLN A 19 -10.33 6.35 -5.52
N VAL A 20 -9.95 5.31 -4.78
CA VAL A 20 -9.87 5.33 -3.32
C VAL A 20 -8.43 5.04 -2.91
N TRP A 21 -7.85 5.93 -2.11
CA TRP A 21 -6.50 5.74 -1.57
C TRP A 21 -6.59 5.19 -0.15
N LEU A 22 -5.97 4.04 0.09
CA LEU A 22 -5.88 3.39 1.40
C LEU A 22 -4.42 3.40 1.87
N PHE A 23 -4.17 3.97 3.05
CA PHE A 23 -2.83 4.03 3.66
C PHE A 23 -2.63 2.97 4.74
N ASP A 24 -3.74 2.40 5.21
CA ASP A 24 -3.85 1.34 6.19
C ASP A 24 -4.91 0.35 5.70
N LEU A 25 -4.48 -0.87 5.43
CA LEU A 25 -5.37 -1.93 4.95
C LEU A 25 -4.81 -3.30 5.29
N SER A 26 -5.61 -4.35 5.10
CA SER A 26 -5.15 -5.72 5.24
C SER A 26 -4.91 -6.35 3.87
N LEU A 27 -3.66 -6.74 3.58
CA LEU A 27 -3.27 -7.48 2.37
C LEU A 27 -2.66 -8.82 2.78
N ASN A 28 -3.06 -9.91 2.13
CA ASN A 28 -2.63 -11.29 2.47
C ASN A 28 -2.75 -11.61 3.98
N ASN A 29 -3.90 -11.27 4.58
CA ASN A 29 -4.18 -11.43 6.01
C ASN A 29 -3.18 -10.72 6.94
N ARG A 30 -2.49 -9.69 6.44
CA ARG A 30 -1.53 -8.89 7.21
C ARG A 30 -1.90 -7.42 7.13
N ASN A 31 -1.79 -6.73 8.25
CA ASN A 31 -1.97 -5.28 8.28
C ASN A 31 -0.77 -4.63 7.58
N VAL A 32 -1.07 -3.80 6.57
CA VAL A 32 -0.11 -3.08 5.76
C VAL A 32 -0.32 -1.59 6.00
N THR A 33 0.73 -0.94 6.47
CA THR A 33 0.80 0.51 6.66
C THR A 33 2.02 1.09 5.95
N SER A 34 2.03 2.40 5.72
CA SER A 34 3.17 3.09 5.07
C SER A 34 4.52 2.70 5.69
N GLY A 35 5.45 2.27 4.84
CA GLY A 35 6.78 1.76 5.21
C GLY A 35 6.85 0.24 5.40
N THR A 36 5.73 -0.48 5.36
CA THR A 36 5.71 -1.97 5.37
C THR A 36 6.44 -2.51 4.14
N LYS A 37 7.27 -3.53 4.32
CA LYS A 37 8.04 -4.11 3.21
C LYS A 37 7.19 -5.13 2.45
N LEU A 38 7.15 -5.01 1.14
CA LEU A 38 6.38 -5.83 0.23
C LEU A 38 7.32 -6.52 -0.77
N LYS A 39 6.92 -7.69 -1.22
CA LYS A 39 7.55 -8.41 -2.33
C LYS A 39 6.51 -8.65 -3.41
N PHE A 40 6.88 -8.36 -4.64
CA PHE A 40 6.04 -8.56 -5.82
C PHE A 40 6.58 -9.70 -6.69
N LYS A 41 5.69 -10.38 -7.41
CA LYS A 41 6.03 -11.40 -8.40
C LYS A 41 6.68 -10.72 -9.61
N GLY A 42 7.75 -11.32 -10.15
CA GLY A 42 8.49 -10.78 -11.29
C GLY A 42 9.49 -9.66 -10.94
N GLU A 43 9.36 -9.02 -9.77
CA GLU A 43 10.27 -7.96 -9.34
C GLU A 43 11.33 -8.49 -8.36
N ARG A 44 12.58 -8.06 -8.55
CA ARG A 44 13.68 -8.38 -7.63
C ARG A 44 13.84 -7.26 -6.61
N GLY A 45 13.56 -7.55 -5.34
CA GLY A 45 13.84 -6.62 -4.25
C GLY A 45 12.78 -6.60 -3.16
N GLU A 46 12.90 -5.59 -2.29
CA GLU A 46 11.91 -5.27 -1.28
C GLU A 46 11.41 -3.86 -1.51
N PHE A 47 10.10 -3.71 -1.45
CA PHE A 47 9.40 -2.49 -1.79
C PHE A 47 8.70 -1.94 -0.56
N SER A 48 8.91 -0.67 -0.24
CA SER A 48 8.27 -0.04 0.92
C SER A 48 6.91 0.48 0.50
N PHE A 49 5.85 -0.04 1.12
CA PHE A 49 4.47 0.39 0.87
C PHE A 49 4.29 1.88 1.14
N ILE A 50 3.60 2.58 0.25
CA ILE A 50 3.21 3.98 0.41
C ILE A 50 1.71 4.05 0.62
N LYS A 51 0.95 3.64 -0.39
CA LYS A 51 -0.51 3.62 -0.43
C LYS A 51 -1.01 2.55 -1.39
N TYR A 52 -2.24 2.12 -1.17
CA TYR A 52 -3.00 1.28 -2.07
C TYR A 52 -4.01 2.16 -2.81
N VAL A 53 -4.14 1.96 -4.11
CA VAL A 53 -5.07 2.70 -4.97
C VAL A 53 -6.07 1.71 -5.52
N GLU A 54 -7.31 1.83 -5.07
CA GLU A 54 -8.45 1.06 -5.55
C GLU A 54 -9.17 1.86 -6.64
N ARG A 55 -9.54 1.20 -7.75
CA ARG A 55 -10.34 1.81 -8.84
C ARG A 55 -11.66 1.07 -9.00
N ASP A 56 -12.72 1.81 -9.33
CA ASP A 56 -14.03 1.20 -9.64
C ASP A 56 -13.98 0.25 -10.86
N GLU A 57 -13.02 0.45 -11.77
CA GLU A 57 -12.76 -0.42 -12.94
C GLU A 57 -12.01 -1.72 -12.59
N GLY A 58 -11.73 -1.98 -11.31
CA GLY A 58 -11.17 -3.25 -10.80
C GLY A 58 -9.67 -3.45 -11.01
N LYS A 59 -8.94 -2.43 -11.50
CA LYS A 59 -7.47 -2.47 -11.62
C LYS A 59 -6.82 -1.70 -10.48
N ASP A 60 -6.61 -2.41 -9.40
CA ASP A 60 -5.97 -1.84 -8.21
C ASP A 60 -4.45 -1.96 -8.27
N TRP A 61 -3.75 -0.98 -7.73
CA TRP A 61 -2.30 -1.01 -7.63
C TRP A 61 -1.80 -0.45 -6.31
N ILE A 62 -0.52 -0.70 -6.06
CA ILE A 62 0.18 -0.36 -4.85
C ILE A 62 1.33 0.55 -5.23
N ASP A 63 1.33 1.73 -4.65
CA ASP A 63 2.45 2.65 -4.74
C ASP A 63 3.49 2.26 -3.70
N VAL A 64 4.73 2.09 -4.17
CA VAL A 64 5.84 1.62 -3.35
C VAL A 64 7.13 2.36 -3.67
N PHE A 65 8.06 2.35 -2.72
CA PHE A 65 9.46 2.72 -2.96
C PHE A 65 10.33 1.48 -3.09
N ASP A 66 11.12 1.37 -4.14
CA ASP A 66 12.16 0.34 -4.22
C ASP A 66 13.26 0.58 -3.17
N LYS A 67 14.18 -0.38 -3.02
CA LYS A 67 15.36 -0.28 -2.14
C LYS A 67 16.21 0.98 -2.37
N ASN A 68 16.19 1.51 -3.59
CA ASN A 68 16.89 2.72 -3.99
C ASN A 68 16.10 4.01 -3.70
N GLY A 69 14.92 3.92 -3.07
CA GLY A 69 14.05 5.07 -2.82
C GLY A 69 13.30 5.58 -4.06
N GLN A 70 13.34 4.82 -5.17
CA GLN A 70 12.61 5.16 -6.39
C GLN A 70 11.14 4.79 -6.26
N PHE A 71 10.26 5.71 -6.63
CA PHE A 71 8.82 5.47 -6.67
C PHE A 71 8.49 4.48 -7.80
N ARG A 72 7.67 3.48 -7.48
CA ARG A 72 7.09 2.54 -8.44
C ARG A 72 5.63 2.27 -8.09
N ALA A 73 4.79 2.19 -9.11
CA ALA A 73 3.43 1.69 -8.99
C ALA A 73 3.39 0.25 -9.52
N LEU A 74 2.97 -0.69 -8.67
CA LEU A 74 2.89 -2.11 -9.02
C LEU A 74 1.48 -2.62 -8.78
N TYR A 75 0.93 -3.36 -9.73
CA TYR A 75 -0.41 -3.92 -9.59
C TYR A 75 -0.54 -4.82 -8.35
N ALA A 76 -1.71 -4.77 -7.72
CA ALA A 76 -1.97 -5.49 -6.48
C ALA A 76 -1.95 -7.02 -6.65
N ASP A 77 -2.32 -7.52 -7.83
CA ASP A 77 -2.27 -8.95 -8.22
C ASP A 77 -0.84 -9.53 -8.19
N ARG A 78 0.16 -8.68 -8.44
CA ARG A 78 1.57 -9.04 -8.37
C ARG A 78 2.05 -9.14 -6.94
N LEU A 79 1.29 -8.74 -5.93
CA LEU A 79 1.71 -8.86 -4.54
C LEU A 79 1.95 -10.34 -4.20
N LYS A 80 3.19 -10.68 -3.89
CA LYS A 80 3.58 -12.04 -3.49
C LYS A 80 3.51 -12.21 -1.99
N THR A 81 4.10 -11.27 -1.26
CA THR A 81 4.26 -11.41 0.20
C THR A 81 4.39 -10.05 0.85
N VAL A 82 3.68 -9.86 1.96
CA VAL A 82 3.88 -8.75 2.88
C VAL A 82 4.91 -9.20 3.91
N LYS A 83 6.08 -8.58 3.94
CA LYS A 83 7.03 -8.78 5.05
C LYS A 83 6.56 -7.92 6.22
N ASN A 84 6.29 -8.58 7.35
CA ASN A 84 6.01 -7.87 8.57
C ASN A 84 7.22 -6.98 8.88
N LYS A 85 6.96 -5.73 9.24
CA LYS A 85 7.88 -4.99 10.08
C LYS A 85 7.92 -5.80 11.36
N THR A 86 8.99 -6.56 11.60
CA THR A 86 9.23 -7.13 12.92
C THR A 86 9.09 -5.96 13.87
N LYS A 87 8.06 -5.99 14.73
CA LYS A 87 8.02 -5.13 15.89
C LYS A 87 9.33 -5.46 16.62
N ARG A 88 10.36 -4.63 16.44
CA ARG A 88 11.22 -4.32 17.57
C ARG A 88 10.27 -3.59 18.49
N GLU A 89 9.65 -4.37 19.38
CA GLU A 89 9.06 -3.84 20.60
C GLU A 89 10.18 -3.02 21.22
N LYS A 90 10.07 -1.69 21.11
CA LYS A 90 10.70 -0.82 22.08
C LYS A 90 9.94 -1.11 23.37
N GLY A 91 10.38 -2.14 24.10
CA GLY A 91 10.17 -2.20 25.54
C GLY A 91 10.84 -0.97 26.09
N GLN A 92 10.00 -0.04 26.55
CA GLN A 92 10.41 1.17 27.24
C GLN A 92 10.17 0.95 28.73
#